data_AF-A0A2V6E5Y4-F1
#
_entry.id   AF-A0A2V6E5Y4-F1
#
_cell.length_a   1.000
_cell.length_b   1.000
_cell.length_c   1.000
_cell.angle_alpha   90.00
_cell.angle_beta   90.00
_cell.angle_gamma   90.00
#
_symmetry.space_group_name_H-M   'P 1'
#
loop_
_entity.id
_entity.type
_entity.pdbx_description
1 polymer ?
#
loop_
_entity_poly.entity_id
_entity_poly.type
_entity_poly.pdbx_seq_one_letter_code
_entity_poly.pdbx_strand_id
1 'polypeptide(L)'
;MLGLIWTMAYWLVDQLTPGAFAFNTTTGTKESMEGFNAFYFSFVTLSTVGYGDITPVSKVARMLAATEAMTGLLYVAVLIARLVGLYSTPKPP
;
A
#
# COMPACT_ATOMS: atom_id res chain seq x y z
N MET A 1 10.80 4.77 -0.06
CA MET A 1 11.41 3.45 -0.35
C MET A 1 10.37 2.33 -0.29
N LEU A 2 9.64 2.16 0.82
CA LEU A 2 8.59 1.11 0.95
C LEU A 2 7.48 1.19 -0.12
N GLY A 3 6.93 2.39 -0.39
CA GLY A 3 5.88 2.54 -1.42
C GLY A 3 6.33 2.16 -2.84
N LEU A 4 7.57 2.48 -3.22
CA LEU A 4 8.11 2.13 -4.54
C LEU A 4 8.28 0.63 -4.73
N ILE A 5 8.65 -0.10 -3.66
CA ILE A 5 8.78 -1.57 -3.69
C ILE A 5 7.42 -2.21 -3.96
N TRP A 6 6.35 -1.71 -3.34
CA TRP A 6 5.00 -2.18 -3.57
C TRP A 6 4.39 -1.76 -4.89
N THR A 7 4.64 -0.53 -5.34
CA THR A 7 4.28 -0.11 -6.70
C THR A 7 4.90 -1.06 -7.74
N MET A 8 6.16 -1.45 -7.57
CA MET A 8 6.83 -2.40 -8.47
C MET A 8 6.28 -3.83 -8.34
N ALA A 9 5.94 -4.27 -7.12
CA ALA A 9 5.30 -5.57 -6.91
C ALA A 9 3.91 -5.66 -7.56
N TYR A 10 3.11 -4.59 -7.46
CA TYR A 10 1.81 -4.50 -8.11
C TYR A 10 1.92 -4.51 -9.64
N TRP A 11 2.87 -3.76 -10.19
CA TRP A 11 3.16 -3.78 -11.62
C TRP A 11 3.57 -5.17 -12.12
N LEU A 12 4.33 -5.92 -11.32
CA LEU A 12 4.74 -7.28 -11.65
C LEU A 12 3.56 -8.28 -11.55
N VAL A 13 2.64 -8.08 -10.61
CA VAL A 13 1.39 -8.87 -10.49
C VAL A 13 0.46 -8.61 -11.67
N ASP A 14 0.39 -7.38 -12.17
CA ASP A 14 -0.37 -7.02 -13.38
C ASP A 14 0.18 -7.71 -14.64
N GLN A 15 1.51 -7.77 -14.78
CA GLN A 15 2.19 -8.52 -15.86
C GLN A 15 1.93 -10.03 -15.80
N LEU A 16 1.83 -10.61 -14.60
CA LEU A 16 1.61 -12.06 -14.41
C LEU A 16 0.14 -12.47 -14.52
N THR A 17 -0.78 -11.56 -14.21
CA THR A 17 -2.23 -11.79 -14.24
C THR A 17 -2.94 -10.58 -14.84
N PRO A 18 -3.10 -10.52 -16.18
CA PRO A 18 -3.84 -9.44 -16.81
C PRO A 18 -5.30 -9.46 -16.32
N GLY A 19 -5.76 -8.36 -15.71
CA GLY A 19 -7.07 -8.25 -15.08
C GLY A 19 -7.11 -8.55 -13.57
N ALA A 20 -5.97 -8.53 -12.87
CA ALA A 20 -5.91 -8.78 -11.43
C ALA A 20 -6.60 -7.69 -10.55
N PHE A 21 -6.88 -6.52 -11.13
CA PHE A 21 -7.48 -5.36 -10.46
C PHE A 21 -8.73 -4.88 -11.21
N ALA A 22 -9.78 -4.56 -10.46
CA ALA A 22 -10.97 -3.88 -10.97
C ALA A 22 -10.92 -2.41 -10.58
N PHE A 23 -11.08 -1.54 -11.59
CA PHE A 23 -11.14 -0.09 -11.44
C PHE A 23 -12.61 0.33 -11.51
N ASN A 24 -13.13 0.91 -10.43
CA ASN A 24 -14.52 1.41 -10.38
C ASN A 24 -14.59 2.91 -10.72
N THR A 25 -13.59 3.43 -11.43
CA THR A 25 -13.45 4.86 -11.72
C THR A 25 -14.22 5.25 -12.98
N THR A 26 -15.06 6.28 -12.86
CA THR A 26 -15.95 6.82 -13.92
C THR A 26 -15.24 7.61 -15.03
N THR A 27 -13.92 7.76 -14.98
CA THR A 27 -13.14 8.41 -16.06
C THR A 27 -12.61 7.36 -17.03
N GLY A 28 -13.20 7.31 -18.23
CA GLY A 28 -12.92 6.38 -19.34
C GLY A 28 -11.52 6.50 -19.99
N THR A 29 -10.46 6.49 -19.18
CA THR A 29 -9.07 6.48 -19.63
C THR A 29 -8.52 5.07 -19.43
N LYS A 30 -8.08 4.45 -20.53
CA LYS A 30 -7.59 3.07 -20.67
C LYS A 30 -7.05 2.43 -19.38
N GLU A 31 -7.81 1.46 -18.88
CA GLU A 31 -7.60 0.71 -17.64
C GLU A 31 -6.33 -0.15 -17.70
N SER A 32 -5.23 0.39 -17.19
CA SER A 32 -4.00 -0.37 -16.92
C SER A 32 -3.41 0.14 -15.61
N MET A 33 -2.68 -0.72 -14.90
CA MET A 33 -1.91 -0.30 -13.73
C MET A 33 -0.73 0.59 -14.16
N GLU A 34 -1.03 1.82 -14.59
CA GLU A 34 -0.01 2.85 -14.69
C GLU A 34 0.59 3.08 -13.30
N GLY A 35 1.91 3.33 -13.25
CA GLY A 35 2.66 3.40 -11.98
C GLY A 35 2.09 4.37 -10.96
N PHE A 36 1.35 5.41 -11.40
CA PHE A 36 0.66 6.34 -10.51
C PHE A 36 -0.55 5.71 -9.79
N ASN A 37 -1.36 4.90 -10.48
CA ASN A 37 -2.51 4.20 -9.87
C ASN A 37 -2.04 3.12 -8.88
N ALA A 38 -0.96 2.41 -9.21
CA ALA A 38 -0.34 1.44 -8.31
C ALA A 38 0.28 2.12 -7.08
N PHE A 39 0.87 3.31 -7.23
CA PHE A 39 1.36 4.11 -6.10
C PHE A 39 0.21 4.62 -5.22
N TYR A 40 -0.87 5.11 -5.83
CA TYR A 40 -2.07 5.53 -5.11
C TYR A 40 -2.68 4.39 -4.29
N PHE A 41 -2.90 3.23 -4.91
CA PHE A 41 -3.44 2.05 -4.23
C PHE A 41 -2.57 1.61 -3.06
N SER A 42 -1.25 1.60 -3.25
CA SER A 42 -0.28 1.28 -2.19
C SER A 42 -0.38 2.27 -1.03
N PHE A 43 -0.41 3.57 -1.31
CA PHE A 43 -0.50 4.60 -0.27
C PHE A 43 -1.82 4.54 0.51
N VAL A 44 -2.94 4.36 -0.19
CA VAL A 44 -4.27 4.21 0.41
C VAL A 44 -4.37 2.94 1.27
N THR A 45 -3.76 1.84 0.84
CA THR A 45 -3.70 0.59 1.60
C THR A 45 -2.80 0.73 2.83
N LEU A 46 -1.63 1.33 2.67
CA LEU A 46 -0.66 1.55 3.75
C LEU A 46 -1.18 2.51 4.82
N SER A 47 -1.96 3.51 4.42
CA SER A 47 -2.66 4.44 5.32
C SER A 47 -3.96 3.88 5.89
N THR A 48 -4.36 2.65 5.51
CA THR A 48 -5.62 2.00 5.90
C THR A 48 -6.89 2.78 5.51
N VAL A 49 -6.80 3.68 4.53
CA VAL A 49 -7.93 4.51 4.09
C VAL A 49 -8.94 3.70 3.27
N GLY A 50 -8.46 2.89 2.32
CA GLY A 50 -9.27 1.94 1.57
C GLY A 50 -10.47 2.54 0.82
N TYR A 51 -10.25 3.54 -0.04
CA TYR A 51 -11.33 4.23 -0.79
C TYR A 51 -12.22 3.30 -1.65
N GLY A 52 -11.69 2.15 -2.09
CA GLY A 52 -12.46 1.14 -2.84
C GLY A 52 -12.66 1.47 -4.33
N ASP A 53 -11.99 2.52 -4.82
CA ASP A 53 -11.91 2.91 -6.23
C ASP A 53 -11.07 1.92 -7.06
N ILE A 54 -10.03 1.34 -6.45
CA ILE A 54 -9.23 0.24 -7.01
C ILE A 54 -9.38 -0.97 -6.09
N THR A 55 -9.82 -2.09 -6.64
CA THR A 55 -10.02 -3.32 -5.87
C THR A 55 -9.25 -4.51 -6.44
N PRO A 56 -8.45 -5.22 -5.62
CA PRO A 56 -7.79 -6.44 -6.05
C PRO A 56 -8.83 -7.56 -6.18
N VAL A 57 -9.06 -8.05 -7.40
CA VAL A 57 -9.99 -9.16 -7.67
C VAL A 57 -9.28 -10.52 -7.64
N SER A 58 -8.00 -10.56 -7.99
CA SER A 58 -7.20 -11.79 -7.95
C SER A 58 -6.83 -12.21 -6.52
N LYS A 59 -6.79 -13.52 -6.26
CA LYS A 59 -6.33 -14.09 -4.97
C LYS A 59 -4.92 -13.60 -4.60
N VAL A 60 -4.03 -13.50 -5.59
CA VAL A 60 -2.64 -13.05 -5.38
C VAL A 60 -2.62 -11.57 -4.99
N ALA A 61 -3.37 -10.72 -5.69
CA ALA A 61 -3.47 -9.29 -5.40
C ALA A 61 -4.07 -9.03 -4.01
N ARG A 62 -5.07 -9.82 -3.59
CA ARG A 62 -5.66 -9.72 -2.24
C ARG A 62 -4.68 -10.11 -1.14
N MET A 63 -3.90 -11.18 -1.34
CA MET A 63 -2.84 -11.57 -0.40
C MET A 63 -1.75 -10.49 -0.29
N LEU A 64 -1.33 -9.91 -1.42
CA LEU A 64 -0.34 -8.85 -1.44
C LEU A 64 -0.82 -7.61 -0.67
N ALA A 65 -2.06 -7.15 -0.94
CA ALA A 65 -2.67 -6.02 -0.23
C ALA A 65 -2.80 -6.27 1.28
N ALA A 66 -3.10 -7.51 1.71
CA ALA A 66 -3.16 -7.86 3.12
C ALA A 66 -1.76 -7.76 3.79
N THR A 67 -0.72 -8.27 3.13
CA THR A 67 0.66 -8.16 3.63
C THR A 67 1.16 -6.71 3.65
N GLU A 68 0.72 -5.90 2.69
CA GLU A 68 0.98 -4.46 2.66
C GLU A 68 0.38 -3.76 3.88
N ALA A 69 -0.90 -3.99 4.16
CA ALA A 69 -1.59 -3.39 5.29
C ALA A 69 -0.92 -3.76 6.63
N MET A 70 -0.53 -5.03 6.81
CA MET A 70 0.21 -5.48 8.00
C MET A 70 1.56 -4.76 8.15
N THR A 71 2.29 -4.58 7.04
CA THR A 71 3.58 -3.89 7.06
C THR A 71 3.43 -2.41 7.39
N GLY A 72 2.40 -1.74 6.85
CA GLY A 72 2.06 -0.35 7.16
C GLY A 72 1.77 -0.15 8.65
N LEU A 73 0.97 -1.04 9.23
CA LEU A 73 0.64 -0.98 10.67
C LEU A 73 1.89 -1.15 11.55
N LEU A 74 2.74 -2.13 11.24
CA LEU A 74 3.99 -2.36 11.96
C LEU A 74 4.93 -1.15 11.86
N TYR A 75 5.01 -0.52 10.68
CA TYR A 75 5.83 0.67 10.48
C TYR A 75 5.38 1.84 11.36
N VAL A 76 4.07 2.15 11.38
CA VAL A 76 3.51 3.21 12.22
C VAL A 76 3.72 2.90 13.70
N ALA A 77 3.50 1.66 14.13
CA ALA A 77 3.69 1.25 15.52
C ALA A 77 5.14 1.40 16.00
N VAL A 78 6.11 0.93 15.20
CA VAL A 78 7.54 1.07 15.52
C VAL A 78 7.96 2.53 15.54
N LEU A 79 7.46 3.35 14.61
CA LEU A 79 7.75 4.78 14.55
C LEU A 79 7.26 5.51 15.81
N ILE A 80 6.04 5.22 16.25
CA ILE A 80 5.49 5.76 17.50
C ILE A 80 6.31 5.30 18.71
N ALA A 81 6.63 4.00 18.81
CA ALA A 81 7.42 3.46 19.91
C ALA A 81 8.81 4.12 20.02
N ARG A 82 9.45 4.40 18.87
CA ARG A 82 10.74 5.10 18.82
C ARG A 82 10.64 6.56 19.24
N LEU A 83 9.59 7.26 18.80
CA LEU A 83 9.34 8.64 19.24
C LEU A 83 9.12 8.69 20.75
N VAL A 84 8.25 7.85 21.29
CA VAL A 84 8.00 7.78 22.74
C VAL A 84 9.28 7.49 23.50
N GLY A 85 10.08 6.51 23.06
CA GLY A 85 11.37 6.20 23.69
C GLY A 85 12.35 7.38 23.72
N LEU A 86 12.37 8.21 22.67
CA LEU A 86 13.18 9.44 22.60
C LEU A 86 12.69 10.53 23.56
N TYR A 87 11.37 10.68 23.74
CA TYR A 87 10.81 11.66 24.68
C TYR A 87 10.82 11.15 26.13
N SER A 88 10.90 9.83 26.35
CA SER A 88 10.93 9.22 27.67
C SER A 88 12.33 9.11 28.29
N THR A 89 13.42 9.47 27.59
CA THR A 89 14.75 9.53 28.21
C THR A 89 14.78 10.63 29.29
N PRO A 90 14.92 10.28 30.58
CA PRO A 90 15.06 11.27 31.64
C PRO A 90 16.36 12.05 31.44
N LYS A 91 16.29 13.38 31.57
CA LYS A 91 17.47 14.26 31.53
C LYS A 91 18.49 13.76 32.59
N PRO A 92 19.75 13.46 32.22
CA PRO A 92 20.75 13.10 33.20
C PRO A 92 21.01 14.29 34.16
N PRO A 93 21.30 14.02 35.44
CA PRO A 93 21.51 15.03 36.47
C PRO A 93 22.72 15.93 36.19
#